data_AF-A0A2U3Q9X1-F1
#
_entry.id   AF-A0A2U3Q9X1-F1
#
_cell.length_a   1.000
_cell.length_b   1.000
_cell.length_c   1.000
_cell.angle_alpha   90.00
_cell.angle_beta   90.00
_cell.angle_gamma   90.00
#
_symmetry.space_group_name_H-M   'P 1'
#
loop_
_entity.id
_entity.type
_entity.pdbx_description
1 polymer ?
#
loop_
_entity_poly.entity_id
_entity_poly.type
_entity_poly.pdbx_seq_one_letter_code
_entity_poly.pdbx_strand_id
1 'polypeptide(L)'
;MMSRGCEFKGRAARRQIPQTAHADWKRHGQSIPLVCQDWANTKAAYRFFSNDRVSEADILAGHFQSTRDRAAATEGLVLVLHDTTSSAINARSQNRLASPTA
;
A
#
# COMPACT_ATOMS: atom_id res chain seq x y z
N MET A 1 6.27 -0.58 5.25
CA MET A 1 6.57 -1.93 5.79
C MET A 1 5.26 -2.54 6.28
N MET A 2 4.90 -3.73 5.80
CA MET A 2 3.65 -4.42 6.20
C MET A 2 3.80 -5.02 7.60
N SER A 3 2.86 -4.73 8.50
CA SER A 3 2.88 -5.20 9.88
C SER A 3 2.43 -6.66 10.02
N ARG A 4 2.82 -7.31 11.12
CA ARG A 4 2.31 -8.63 11.52
C ARG A 4 0.80 -8.46 11.81
N GLY A 5 -0.05 -8.89 10.90
CA GLY A 5 -1.51 -8.75 10.99
C GLY A 5 -2.19 -8.36 9.67
N CYS A 6 -1.43 -8.05 8.61
CA CYS A 6 -1.99 -7.98 7.26
C CYS A 6 -2.26 -9.42 6.75
N GLU A 7 -3.53 -9.77 6.51
CA GLU A 7 -3.93 -11.09 5.98
C GLU A 7 -4.52 -10.94 4.58
N PHE A 8 -3.93 -11.60 3.59
CA PHE A 8 -4.37 -11.52 2.19
C PHE A 8 -4.98 -12.84 1.72
N LYS A 9 -6.10 -12.76 0.97
CA LYS A 9 -6.80 -13.94 0.45
C LYS A 9 -6.00 -14.66 -0.66
N GLY A 10 -5.18 -15.63 -0.23
CA GLY A 10 -4.50 -16.61 -1.09
C GLY A 10 -2.99 -16.42 -1.19
N ARG A 11 -2.26 -17.54 -1.36
CA ARG A 11 -0.79 -17.58 -1.33
C ARG A 11 -0.11 -16.71 -2.39
N ALA A 12 -0.77 -16.46 -3.52
CA ALA A 12 -0.23 -15.66 -4.62
C ALA A 12 -0.09 -14.17 -4.27
N ALA A 13 -1.07 -13.59 -3.55
CA ALA A 13 -1.03 -12.19 -3.12
C ALA A 13 0.15 -11.93 -2.18
N ARG A 14 0.43 -12.87 -1.26
CA ARG A 14 1.56 -12.78 -0.31
C ARG A 14 2.93 -12.85 -0.99
N ARG A 15 3.04 -13.51 -2.14
CA ARG A 15 4.30 -13.61 -2.92
C ARG A 15 4.61 -12.34 -3.73
N GLN A 16 3.61 -11.50 -3.96
CA GLN A 16 3.75 -10.26 -4.73
C GLN A 16 4.08 -9.05 -3.85
N ILE A 17 4.10 -9.22 -2.53
CA ILE A 17 4.60 -8.21 -1.61
C ILE A 17 6.03 -7.86 -2.06
N PRO A 18 6.29 -6.64 -2.57
CA PRO A 18 7.63 -6.28 -2.99
C PRO A 18 8.57 -6.39 -1.78
N GLN A 19 9.63 -7.18 -1.93
CA GLN A 19 10.60 -7.46 -0.86
C GLN A 19 11.42 -6.21 -0.50
N THR A 20 11.40 -5.20 -1.36
CA THR A 20 12.08 -3.93 -1.16
C THR A 20 11.29 -2.99 -0.26
N ALA A 21 11.65 -2.98 1.02
CA ALA A 21 12.03 -1.78 1.74
C ALA A 21 12.60 -2.18 3.11
N HIS A 22 13.90 -2.45 3.17
CA HIS A 22 14.66 -1.96 4.33
C HIS A 22 14.25 -0.50 4.49
N ALA A 23 13.82 -0.10 5.68
CA ALA A 23 13.16 1.17 5.94
C ALA A 23 14.11 2.38 5.74
N ASP A 24 14.52 2.65 4.50
CA ASP A 24 15.24 3.86 4.14
C ASP A 24 14.21 4.95 3.89
N TRP A 25 13.86 5.65 4.97
CA TRP A 25 12.87 6.73 4.92
C TRP A 25 13.27 7.82 3.90
N LYS A 26 14.55 7.93 3.57
CA LYS A 26 15.10 8.91 2.61
C LYS A 26 14.47 8.83 1.23
N ARG A 27 13.82 7.71 0.88
CA ARG A 27 13.18 7.50 -0.42
C ARG A 27 11.65 7.68 -0.38
N HIS A 28 11.08 8.09 0.75
CA HIS A 28 9.66 8.44 0.79
C HIS A 28 9.36 9.59 -0.18
N GLY A 29 8.16 9.54 -0.79
CA GLY A 29 7.74 10.50 -1.82
C GLY A 29 8.30 10.23 -3.22
N GLN A 30 9.24 9.28 -3.37
CA GLN A 30 9.73 8.86 -4.68
C GLN A 30 8.79 7.85 -5.35
N SER A 31 8.88 7.73 -6.68
CA SER A 31 8.06 6.80 -7.45
C SER A 31 8.41 5.33 -7.14
N ILE A 32 7.46 4.41 -7.35
CA ILE A 32 7.65 2.96 -7.13
C ILE A 32 8.91 2.43 -7.84
N PRO A 33 9.18 2.72 -9.13
CA PRO A 33 10.39 2.27 -9.80
C PRO A 33 11.68 2.78 -9.14
N LEU A 34 11.67 4.04 -8.67
CA LEU A 34 12.82 4.66 -8.01
C LEU A 34 13.05 4.08 -6.60
N VAL A 35 12.02 3.59 -5.93
CA VAL A 35 12.16 2.87 -4.65
C VAL A 35 12.63 1.43 -4.86
N CYS A 36 12.08 0.73 -5.86
CA CYS A 36 12.36 -0.70 -6.07
C CYS A 36 13.74 -0.97 -6.67
N GLN A 37 14.33 -0.04 -7.43
CA GLN A 37 15.68 -0.13 -8.03
C GLN A 37 15.93 -1.33 -8.97
N ASP A 38 14.98 -2.25 -9.13
CA ASP A 38 14.99 -3.30 -10.13
C ASP A 38 13.59 -3.58 -10.72
N TRP A 39 13.58 -4.21 -11.89
CA TRP A 39 12.36 -4.44 -12.67
C TRP A 39 11.47 -5.54 -12.10
N ALA A 40 12.05 -6.56 -11.45
CA ALA A 40 11.28 -7.66 -10.88
C ALA A 40 10.43 -7.17 -9.71
N ASN A 41 11.03 -6.41 -8.79
CA ASN A 41 10.35 -5.80 -7.65
C ASN A 41 9.38 -4.69 -8.08
N THR A 42 9.74 -3.88 -9.09
CA THR A 42 8.82 -2.88 -9.65
C THR A 42 7.54 -3.53 -10.17
N LYS A 43 7.65 -4.63 -10.95
CA LYS A 43 6.48 -5.37 -11.44
C LYS A 43 5.70 -6.06 -10.32
N ALA A 44 6.38 -6.61 -9.33
CA ALA A 44 5.71 -7.21 -8.17
C ALA A 44 4.88 -6.17 -7.41
N ALA A 45 5.43 -4.97 -7.17
CA ALA A 45 4.74 -3.86 -6.52
C ALA A 45 3.47 -3.45 -7.28
N TYR A 46 3.57 -3.18 -8.59
CA TYR A 46 2.40 -2.82 -9.39
C TYR A 46 1.34 -3.92 -9.42
N ARG A 47 1.75 -5.19 -9.54
CA ARG A 47 0.83 -6.34 -9.50
C ARG A 47 0.15 -6.49 -8.15
N PHE A 48 0.86 -6.20 -7.07
CA PHE A 48 0.29 -6.19 -5.73
C PHE A 48 -0.78 -5.09 -5.58
N PHE A 49 -0.46 -3.85 -5.97
CA PHE A 49 -1.40 -2.72 -5.85
C PHE A 49 -2.59 -2.77 -6.81
N SER A 50 -2.52 -3.55 -7.89
CA SER A 50 -3.63 -3.78 -8.84
C SER A 50 -4.38 -5.09 -8.59
N ASN A 51 -4.12 -5.77 -7.47
CA ASN A 51 -4.70 -7.08 -7.18
C ASN A 51 -6.07 -6.94 -6.51
N ASP A 52 -7.15 -7.25 -7.23
CA ASP A 52 -8.52 -7.19 -6.68
C ASP A 52 -8.79 -8.14 -5.49
N ARG A 53 -7.87 -9.09 -5.21
CA ARG A 53 -7.94 -9.97 -4.04
C ARG A 53 -7.32 -9.36 -2.79
N VAL A 54 -6.73 -8.18 -2.91
CA VAL A 54 -6.13 -7.41 -1.81
C VAL A 54 -6.96 -6.14 -1.64
N SER A 55 -7.61 -6.01 -0.50
CA SER A 55 -8.34 -4.79 -0.16
C SER A 55 -7.50 -3.85 0.71
N GLU A 56 -7.88 -2.57 0.73
CA GLU A 56 -7.30 -1.59 1.67
C GLU A 56 -7.46 -2.06 3.13
N ALA A 57 -8.62 -2.65 3.48
CA ALA A 57 -8.89 -3.17 4.81
C ALA A 57 -7.88 -4.25 5.22
N ASP A 58 -7.52 -5.16 4.29
CA ASP A 58 -6.52 -6.20 4.53
C ASP A 58 -5.13 -5.61 4.83
N ILE A 59 -4.78 -4.51 4.16
CA ILE A 59 -3.53 -3.79 4.38
C ILE A 59 -3.58 -3.08 5.75
N LEU A 60 -4.64 -2.33 6.04
CA LEU A 60 -4.76 -1.53 7.27
C LEU A 60 -4.92 -2.39 8.53
N ALA A 61 -5.50 -3.60 8.44
CA ALA A 61 -5.71 -4.48 9.59
C ALA A 61 -4.43 -4.72 10.41
N GLY A 62 -3.31 -5.00 9.74
CA GLY A 62 -2.02 -5.19 10.41
C GLY A 62 -1.48 -3.92 11.05
N HIS A 63 -1.73 -2.76 10.44
CA HIS A 63 -1.36 -1.48 11.02
C HIS A 63 -2.19 -1.17 12.27
N PHE A 64 -3.51 -1.41 12.24
CA PHE A 64 -4.37 -1.26 13.41
C PHE A 64 -3.97 -2.20 14.55
N GLN A 65 -3.70 -3.47 14.26
CA GLN A 65 -3.23 -4.40 15.28
C GLN A 65 -1.92 -3.91 15.91
N SER A 66 -0.94 -3.53 15.08
CA SER A 66 0.34 -3.03 15.57
C SER A 66 0.23 -1.75 16.38
N THR A 67 -0.70 -0.85 16.04
CA THR A 67 -0.99 0.35 16.84
C THR A 67 -1.65 -0.01 18.17
N ARG A 68 -2.60 -0.95 18.18
CA ARG A 68 -3.22 -1.45 19.42
C ARG A 68 -2.19 -2.08 20.36
N ASP A 69 -1.30 -2.92 19.83
CA ASP A 69 -0.26 -3.59 20.61
C ASP A 69 0.68 -2.56 21.26
N ARG A 70 1.09 -1.53 20.50
CA ARG A 70 1.92 -0.43 21.04
C ARG A 70 1.18 0.38 22.10
N ALA A 71 -0.10 0.70 21.88
CA ALA A 71 -0.89 1.45 22.85
C ALA A 71 -1.09 0.67 24.16
N ALA A 72 -1.37 -0.64 24.07
CA ALA A 72 -1.50 -1.51 25.24
C ALA A 72 -0.21 -1.66 26.04
N ALA A 73 0.95 -1.57 25.38
CA ALA A 73 2.26 -1.60 26.02
C ALA A 73 2.73 -0.23 26.53
N THR A 74 1.99 0.85 26.28
CA THR A 74 2.38 2.21 26.71
C THR A 74 1.85 2.48 28.11
N GLU A 75 2.74 2.81 29.03
CA GLU A 75 2.36 3.29 30.36
C GLU A 75 1.95 4.76 30.29
N GLY A 76 0.88 5.13 31.00
CA GLY A 76 0.40 6.50 31.10
C GLY A 76 -0.67 6.87 30.07
N LEU A 77 -0.85 8.18 29.85
CA LEU A 77 -1.91 8.72 29.01
C LEU A 77 -1.58 8.58 27.52
N VAL A 78 -2.52 8.00 26.75
CA VAL A 78 -2.46 7.96 25.28
C VAL A 78 -3.40 9.00 24.70
N LEU A 79 -2.86 9.92 23.90
CA LEU A 79 -3.64 10.91 23.15
C LEU A 79 -4.02 10.35 21.77
N VAL A 80 -5.32 10.28 21.48
CA VAL A 80 -5.83 9.86 20.17
C VAL A 80 -6.32 11.09 19.41
N LEU A 81 -5.57 11.50 18.37
CA LEU A 81 -5.93 12.61 17.51
C LEU A 81 -6.81 12.13 16.36
N HIS A 82 -7.97 12.77 16.17
CA HIS A 82 -8.90 12.49 15.07
C HIS A 82 -9.12 13.76 14.24
N ASP A 83 -9.01 13.61 12.92
CA ASP A 83 -9.30 14.63 11.91
C ASP A 83 -9.81 13.94 10.62
N THR A 84 -10.43 14.69 9.71
CA THR A 84 -10.90 14.18 8.42
C THR A 84 -10.24 14.95 7.27
N THR A 85 -9.59 14.22 6.36
CA THR A 85 -8.96 14.79 5.17
C THR A 85 -9.53 14.17 3.89
N SER A 86 -9.44 14.90 2.78
CA SER A 86 -9.83 14.42 1.46
C SER A 86 -8.69 14.64 0.46
N SER A 87 -8.61 13.81 -0.58
CA SER A 87 -7.61 13.93 -1.65
C SER A 87 -8.30 13.82 -3.00
N ALA A 88 -8.04 14.80 -3.87
CA ALA A 88 -8.56 14.81 -5.24
C ALA A 88 -7.50 14.27 -6.21
N ILE A 89 -7.91 13.36 -7.10
CA ILE A 89 -7.09 12.89 -8.22
C ILE A 89 -7.74 13.41 -9.51
N ASN A 90 -7.02 14.27 -10.22
CA ASN A 90 -7.45 14.72 -11.55
C ASN A 90 -6.96 13.72 -12.59
N ALA A 91 -7.80 12.74 -12.93
CA ALA A 91 -7.53 11.90 -14.09
C ALA A 91 -7.59 12.78 -15.35
N ARG A 92 -6.48 12.88 -16.11
CA ARG A 92 -6.56 13.40 -17.47
C ARG A 92 -7.51 12.48 -18.25
N SER A 93 -8.49 13.06 -18.95
CA SER A 93 -9.40 12.30 -19.81
C SER A 93 -8.57 11.50 -20.81
N GLN A 94 -8.69 10.18 -20.77
CA GLN A 94 -8.24 9.34 -21.87
C GLN A 94 -9.23 9.57 -23.01
N ASN A 95 -8.81 10.33 -24.02
CA ASN A 95 -9.49 10.31 -25.32
C ASN A 95 -9.35 8.88 -25.85
N ARG A 96 -10.38 8.07 -25.60
CA ARG A 96 -10.47 6.71 -26.11
C ARG A 96 -10.57 6.86 -27.62
N LEU A 97 -9.47 6.58 -28.34
CA LEU A 97 -9.52 6.43 -29.79
C LEU A 97 -10.52 5.30 -30.07
N ALA A 98 -11.76 5.68 -30.38
CA ALA A 98 -12.72 4.77 -30.96
C ALA A 98 -12.16 4.39 -32.33
N SER A 99 -11.76 3.13 -32.48
CA SER A 99 -11.51 2.57 -33.80
C SER A 99 -12.85 2.55 -34.55
N PRO A 100 -12.99 3.18 -35.74
CA PRO A 100 -14.19 3.01 -36.52
C PRO A 100 -14.21 1.57 -37.05
N THR A 101 -15.26 0.83 -36.70
CA THR A 101 -15.63 -0.40 -37.39
C THR A 101 -16.37 -0.01 -38.66
N ALA A 102 -15.74 -0.19 -39.82
CA ALA A 102 -16.37 -0.48 -41.11
C ALA A 102 -15.27 -0.85 -42.12
#